data_AF-A0A498JUJ7-F1
#
_entry.id   AF-A0A498JUJ7-F1
#
_cell.length_a   1.000
_cell.length_b   1.000
_cell.length_c   1.000
_cell.angle_alpha   90.00
_cell.angle_beta   90.00
_cell.angle_gamma   90.00
#
_symmetry.space_group_name_H-M   'P 1'
#
loop_
_entity.id
_entity.type
_entity.pdbx_description
1 polymer ?
#
loop_
_entity_poly.entity_id
_entity_poly.type
_entity_poly.pdbx_seq_one_letter_code
_entity_poly.pdbx_strand_id
1 'polypeptide(L)'
;TLCNKSQDGLIAPSKQFAKPPSPPPSAEKLTDQREAKMGKASYKKLTGSQNLRQRLVLAALASTPVLIEDIRAEETWPGLRPHEVSFLRLLEKVSDDCVVEINETGTKLKFKPVIVMGGRNLVHDCGLSRAVGYFLEPLFVLGLFAKKPLTITLKELKASNLWFWNTNDSKDPSVDTFRSTTLPMLKHFGVPSERLDLKIQSRGSAPQGGGEVFLSIPIVQSLTAVNWTDEGMVKRIRGVTFSTTVSTKFENTMVYAARGIFNLLLPDVHVFTDHKSGPQAGHSPGYGISLVAETTSGCCISADTAISYSRGEDIAELEDEGKKELMPPEDVGVQIANILLGEIEQGGVVDSTHQGLLFLLCALFPQDVSKGTQGSIVLRRHGKGESQEEEERAVDLSGQVHLLPCSIKFNGPSNVSQYFKPKPTGIESEGLRTQEACFRGRKLQGASISVPDGYSGFVLGKKSLGKRNLSDNSDGSSNCWEMNAKYKSITYWNHDSLPSQDDGFLRCFHWLSVAKSMHKPTTAEDLVSASAALEKMN
;
A
#
# COMPACT_ATOMS: atom_id res chain seq x y z
N THR A 1 37.55 -21.98 -54.59
CA THR A 1 38.09 -21.35 -55.82
C THR A 1 37.12 -21.66 -56.95
N LEU A 2 36.52 -20.61 -57.53
CA LEU A 2 35.78 -20.53 -58.82
C LEU A 2 34.45 -21.33 -58.93
N CYS A 3 33.28 -20.68 -58.92
CA CYS A 3 32.64 -19.86 -59.97
C CYS A 3 31.85 -20.66 -61.04
N ASN A 4 30.52 -20.50 -60.98
CA ASN A 4 29.58 -20.13 -62.04
C ASN A 4 29.69 -20.72 -63.47
N LYS A 5 28.58 -21.29 -63.94
CA LYS A 5 27.77 -20.94 -65.15
C LYS A 5 26.95 -22.17 -65.59
N SER A 6 25.63 -22.21 -65.41
CA SER A 6 24.57 -21.71 -66.30
C SER A 6 24.60 -22.27 -67.73
N GLN A 7 23.62 -23.12 -68.10
CA GLN A 7 22.60 -22.86 -69.15
C GLN A 7 21.83 -24.13 -69.57
N ASP A 8 20.51 -23.97 -69.67
CA ASP A 8 19.55 -24.46 -70.69
C ASP A 8 19.55 -25.95 -71.09
N GLY A 9 18.45 -26.69 -71.24
CA GLY A 9 17.00 -26.44 -71.29
C GLY A 9 16.29 -27.69 -71.89
N LEU A 10 14.95 -27.71 -71.83
CA LEU A 10 13.96 -28.62 -72.49
C LEU A 10 13.73 -30.05 -71.89
N ILE A 11 12.68 -30.30 -71.09
CA ILE A 11 11.22 -30.52 -71.38
C ILE A 11 10.94 -31.95 -71.94
N ALA A 12 10.66 -32.94 -71.07
CA ALA A 12 9.34 -33.54 -70.67
C ALA A 12 8.91 -34.77 -71.55
N PRO A 13 8.06 -35.76 -71.13
CA PRO A 13 7.07 -35.72 -70.03
C PRO A 13 6.81 -37.01 -69.18
N SER A 14 6.15 -36.77 -68.04
CA SER A 14 5.05 -37.51 -67.37
C SER A 14 5.16 -39.00 -66.98
N LYS A 15 5.13 -39.29 -65.66
CA LYS A 15 3.92 -39.72 -64.91
C LYS A 15 4.18 -39.89 -63.39
N GLN A 16 3.34 -39.19 -62.62
CA GLN A 16 2.75 -39.52 -61.32
C GLN A 16 3.63 -39.99 -60.15
N PHE A 17 3.80 -39.14 -59.14
CA PHE A 17 3.67 -39.52 -57.73
C PHE A 17 3.03 -38.39 -56.92
N ALA A 18 2.21 -38.78 -55.95
CA ALA A 18 1.23 -37.97 -55.23
C ALA A 18 1.83 -36.86 -54.34
N LYS A 19 1.06 -35.78 -54.17
CA LYS A 19 1.35 -34.65 -53.28
C LYS A 19 1.27 -35.09 -51.80
N PRO A 20 2.21 -34.69 -50.93
CA PRO A 20 2.04 -34.78 -49.48
C PRO A 20 0.98 -33.78 -48.97
N PRO A 21 0.32 -34.06 -47.83
CA PRO A 21 -0.77 -33.24 -47.32
C PRO A 21 -0.29 -31.88 -46.83
N SER A 22 -1.15 -30.87 -46.98
CA SER A 22 -0.96 -29.50 -46.49
C SER A 22 -0.79 -29.45 -44.98
N PRO A 23 0.01 -28.50 -44.44
CA PRO A 23 0.17 -28.32 -43.00
C PRO A 23 -1.17 -27.89 -42.35
N PRO A 24 -1.43 -28.26 -41.09
CA PRO A 24 -2.64 -27.85 -40.38
C PRO A 24 -2.66 -26.32 -40.22
N PRO A 25 -3.85 -25.69 -40.20
CA PRO A 25 -3.95 -24.25 -40.04
C PRO A 25 -3.42 -23.82 -38.66
N SER A 26 -2.67 -22.72 -38.65
CA SER A 26 -2.13 -22.08 -37.46
C SER A 26 -3.23 -21.75 -36.44
N ALA A 27 -2.89 -21.91 -35.16
CA ALA A 27 -3.79 -21.75 -34.01
C ALA A 27 -4.45 -20.35 -33.89
N GLU A 28 -3.95 -19.35 -34.62
CA GLU A 28 -4.49 -17.98 -34.64
C GLU A 28 -5.89 -17.87 -35.25
N LYS A 29 -6.28 -18.77 -36.17
CA LYS A 29 -7.61 -18.70 -36.81
C LYS A 29 -8.74 -19.34 -36.00
N LEU A 30 -8.42 -20.10 -34.95
CA LEU A 30 -9.42 -20.75 -34.08
C LEU A 30 -9.82 -19.89 -32.87
N THR A 31 -8.98 -18.92 -32.49
CA THR A 31 -9.29 -17.92 -31.47
C THR A 31 -10.23 -16.82 -31.99
N ASP A 32 -10.07 -16.41 -33.25
CA ASP A 32 -10.88 -15.35 -33.87
C ASP A 32 -12.37 -15.73 -34.05
N GLN A 33 -12.68 -17.02 -34.19
CA GLN A 33 -14.07 -17.48 -34.32
C GLN A 33 -14.80 -17.62 -32.97
N ARG A 34 -14.08 -17.63 -31.84
CA ARG A 34 -14.70 -17.60 -30.50
C ARG A 34 -15.06 -16.18 -30.07
N GLU A 35 -14.36 -15.17 -30.56
CA GLU A 35 -14.67 -13.75 -30.26
C GLU A 35 -15.94 -13.25 -30.96
N ALA A 36 -16.36 -13.87 -32.06
CA ALA A 36 -17.54 -13.43 -32.82
C ALA A 36 -18.91 -13.74 -32.17
N LYS A 37 -18.95 -14.44 -31.02
CA LYS A 37 -20.20 -14.82 -30.33
C LYS A 37 -20.43 -14.21 -28.94
N MET A 38 -19.51 -13.38 -28.42
CA MET A 38 -19.73 -12.66 -27.17
C MET A 38 -19.69 -11.15 -27.45
N GLY A 39 -20.78 -10.44 -27.14
CA GLY A 39 -20.83 -8.98 -27.26
C GLY A 39 -19.61 -8.31 -26.62
N LYS A 40 -19.06 -7.28 -27.27
CA LYS A 40 -17.87 -6.53 -26.81
C LYS A 40 -18.07 -6.09 -25.36
N ALA A 41 -17.43 -6.80 -24.42
CA ALA A 41 -17.42 -6.41 -23.02
C ALA A 41 -16.63 -5.10 -22.89
N SER A 42 -17.25 -4.07 -22.29
CA SER A 42 -16.59 -2.80 -21.99
C SER A 42 -15.67 -2.99 -20.78
N TYR A 43 -14.38 -2.68 -20.94
CA TYR A 43 -13.39 -2.76 -19.86
C TYR A 43 -13.12 -1.37 -19.30
N LYS A 44 -13.14 -1.23 -17.97
CA LYS A 44 -12.71 -0.01 -17.30
C LYS A 44 -11.18 0.08 -17.35
N LYS A 45 -10.67 1.09 -18.05
CA LYS A 45 -9.24 1.31 -18.20
C LYS A 45 -8.64 2.00 -16.98
N LEU A 46 -7.55 1.45 -16.46
CA LEU A 46 -6.77 1.97 -15.35
C LEU A 46 -5.28 1.95 -15.74
N THR A 47 -4.47 2.79 -15.10
CA THR A 47 -3.04 2.87 -15.37
C THR A 47 -2.19 2.71 -14.11
N GLY A 48 -0.99 2.15 -14.28
CA GLY A 48 0.01 1.99 -13.23
C GLY A 48 -0.21 0.81 -12.28
N SER A 49 0.81 0.54 -11.47
CA SER A 49 0.89 -0.58 -10.52
C SER A 49 0.40 -0.26 -9.10
N GLN A 50 0.14 1.01 -8.78
CA GLN A 50 -0.28 1.43 -7.44
C GLN A 50 -1.64 0.84 -7.07
N ASN A 51 -1.77 0.34 -5.84
CA ASN A 51 -3.00 -0.24 -5.29
C ASN A 51 -3.59 -1.38 -6.14
N LEU A 52 -2.74 -2.14 -6.84
CA LEU A 52 -3.16 -3.23 -7.72
C LEU A 52 -4.08 -4.24 -7.01
N ARG A 53 -3.73 -4.65 -5.78
CA ARG A 53 -4.56 -5.54 -4.95
C ARG A 53 -5.98 -5.00 -4.78
N GLN A 54 -6.11 -3.78 -4.27
CA GLN A 54 -7.40 -3.15 -3.96
C GLN A 54 -8.23 -2.98 -5.24
N ARG A 55 -7.61 -2.58 -6.35
CA ARG A 55 -8.28 -2.47 -7.66
C ARG A 55 -8.87 -3.79 -8.13
N LEU A 56 -8.12 -4.89 -8.00
CA LEU A 56 -8.58 -6.22 -8.39
C LEU A 56 -9.67 -6.75 -7.46
N VAL A 57 -9.55 -6.55 -6.14
CA VAL A 57 -10.59 -6.93 -5.17
C VAL A 57 -11.89 -6.17 -5.44
N LEU A 58 -11.81 -4.85 -5.63
CA LEU A 58 -12.97 -4.03 -5.96
C LEU A 58 -13.60 -4.44 -7.30
N ALA A 59 -12.79 -4.73 -8.31
CA ALA A 59 -13.28 -5.26 -9.58
C ALA A 59 -14.01 -6.59 -9.39
N ALA A 60 -13.47 -7.49 -8.57
CA ALA A 60 -14.08 -8.77 -8.26
C ALA A 60 -15.41 -8.65 -7.50
N LEU A 61 -15.50 -7.74 -6.53
CA LEU A 61 -16.72 -7.48 -5.77
C LEU A 61 -17.79 -6.78 -6.62
N ALA A 62 -17.39 -5.85 -7.49
CA ALA A 62 -18.29 -5.13 -8.39
C ALA A 62 -18.59 -5.89 -9.69
N SER A 63 -18.07 -7.11 -9.87
CA SER A 63 -18.13 -7.89 -11.13
C SER A 63 -17.85 -7.06 -12.39
N THR A 64 -16.93 -6.10 -12.29
CA THR A 64 -16.65 -5.13 -13.37
C THR A 64 -15.33 -5.50 -14.06
N PRO A 65 -15.32 -5.72 -15.38
CA PRO A 65 -14.09 -5.98 -16.13
C PRO A 65 -13.15 -4.78 -16.13
N VAL A 66 -11.87 -5.00 -15.84
CA VAL A 66 -10.83 -3.95 -15.81
C VAL A 66 -9.67 -4.27 -16.73
N LEU A 67 -9.11 -3.25 -17.35
CA LEU A 67 -7.87 -3.29 -18.13
C LEU A 67 -6.87 -2.35 -17.46
N ILE A 68 -5.76 -2.89 -16.99
CA ILE A 68 -4.69 -2.12 -16.34
C ILE A 68 -3.49 -2.04 -17.29
N GLU A 69 -3.12 -0.83 -17.67
CA GLU A 69 -1.99 -0.54 -18.57
C GLU A 69 -0.83 0.13 -17.81
N ASP A 70 0.34 0.18 -18.43
CA ASP A 70 1.55 0.84 -17.91
C ASP A 70 2.00 0.37 -16.51
N ILE A 71 1.91 -0.94 -16.26
CA ILE A 71 2.43 -1.54 -15.02
C ILE A 71 3.96 -1.51 -15.08
N ARG A 72 4.56 -0.53 -14.40
CA ARG A 72 6.02 -0.36 -14.26
C ARG A 72 6.76 -0.29 -15.60
N ALA A 73 6.14 0.30 -16.62
CA ALA A 73 6.71 0.34 -17.97
C ALA A 73 8.08 1.04 -18.05
N GLU A 74 8.34 1.99 -17.15
CA GLU A 74 9.57 2.79 -17.10
C GLU A 74 10.62 2.28 -16.09
N GLU A 75 10.31 1.23 -15.31
CA GLU A 75 11.27 0.67 -14.34
C GLU A 75 12.27 -0.27 -15.02
N THR A 76 13.43 -0.49 -14.39
CA THR A 76 14.46 -1.45 -14.85
C THR A 76 13.91 -2.86 -15.09
N TRP A 77 12.90 -3.25 -14.31
CA TRP A 77 12.22 -4.54 -14.41
C TRP A 77 10.72 -4.30 -14.65
N PRO A 78 10.31 -4.24 -15.92
CA PRO A 78 8.93 -3.88 -16.25
C PRO A 78 7.95 -5.00 -15.95
N GLY A 79 6.68 -4.62 -15.74
CA GLY A 79 5.55 -5.53 -15.60
C GLY A 79 5.20 -5.95 -14.17
N LEU A 80 4.42 -7.04 -14.09
CA LEU A 80 3.92 -7.62 -12.85
C LEU A 80 5.03 -8.33 -12.06
N ARG A 81 5.01 -8.17 -10.73
CA ARG A 81 5.93 -8.85 -9.81
C ARG A 81 5.42 -10.27 -9.49
N PRO A 82 6.31 -11.19 -9.03
CA PRO A 82 5.92 -12.56 -8.73
C PRO A 82 4.73 -12.71 -7.75
N HIS A 83 4.68 -11.91 -6.68
CA HIS A 83 3.54 -11.93 -5.74
C HIS A 83 2.24 -11.44 -6.37
N GLU A 84 2.29 -10.50 -7.32
CA GLU A 84 1.09 -10.01 -8.02
C GLU A 84 0.56 -11.09 -8.96
N VAL A 85 1.44 -11.81 -9.66
CA VAL A 85 1.07 -12.98 -10.48
C VAL A 85 0.49 -14.09 -9.60
N SER A 86 1.09 -14.36 -8.43
CA SER A 86 0.53 -15.33 -7.50
C SER A 86 -0.84 -14.89 -6.99
N PHE A 87 -1.03 -13.60 -6.72
CA PHE A 87 -2.32 -13.06 -6.31
C PHE A 87 -3.39 -13.21 -7.40
N LEU A 88 -3.05 -13.03 -8.67
CA LEU A 88 -3.97 -13.32 -9.78
C LEU A 88 -4.37 -14.80 -9.82
N ARG A 89 -3.41 -15.71 -9.65
CA ARG A 89 -3.70 -17.16 -9.54
C ARG A 89 -4.56 -17.49 -8.32
N LEU A 90 -4.44 -16.73 -7.24
CA LEU A 90 -5.32 -16.86 -6.07
C LEU A 90 -6.76 -16.44 -6.41
N LEU A 91 -6.93 -15.32 -7.12
CA LEU A 91 -8.25 -14.86 -7.56
C LEU A 91 -8.92 -15.85 -8.51
N GLU A 92 -8.17 -16.45 -9.44
CA GLU A 92 -8.64 -17.54 -10.31
C GLU A 92 -9.03 -18.82 -9.54
N LYS A 93 -8.38 -19.10 -8.40
CA LYS A 93 -8.74 -20.27 -7.56
C LYS A 93 -10.00 -20.06 -6.73
N VAL A 94 -10.27 -18.82 -6.32
CA VAL A 94 -11.40 -18.47 -5.45
C VAL A 94 -12.65 -18.08 -6.26
N SER A 95 -12.46 -17.61 -7.49
CA SER A 95 -13.53 -17.21 -8.42
C SER A 95 -13.66 -18.25 -9.53
N ASP A 96 -14.89 -18.54 -9.95
CA ASP A 96 -15.13 -19.50 -11.05
C ASP A 96 -15.25 -18.73 -12.37
N ASP A 97 -14.74 -19.32 -13.46
CA ASP A 97 -14.69 -18.74 -14.81
C ASP A 97 -14.09 -17.31 -14.90
N CYS A 98 -13.15 -16.97 -14.01
CA CYS A 98 -12.43 -15.70 -14.11
C CYS A 98 -11.45 -15.73 -15.30
N VAL A 99 -11.47 -14.68 -16.13
CA VAL A 99 -10.53 -14.55 -17.24
C VAL A 99 -9.45 -13.54 -16.86
N VAL A 100 -8.21 -14.02 -16.79
CA VAL A 100 -7.02 -13.20 -16.58
C VAL A 100 -6.12 -13.35 -17.79
N GLU A 101 -5.92 -12.25 -18.51
CA GLU A 101 -5.02 -12.19 -19.67
C GLU A 101 -3.89 -11.21 -19.36
N ILE A 102 -2.65 -11.71 -19.46
CA ILE A 102 -1.43 -10.95 -19.23
C ILE A 102 -0.68 -10.86 -20.55
N ASN A 103 -0.21 -9.67 -20.90
CA ASN A 103 0.63 -9.50 -22.08
C ASN A 103 2.02 -10.12 -21.87
N GLU A 104 2.75 -10.42 -22.95
CA GLU A 104 4.08 -11.05 -22.90
C GLU A 104 5.07 -10.31 -21.98
N THR A 105 5.00 -8.98 -21.98
CA THR A 105 5.85 -8.10 -21.16
C THR A 105 5.33 -7.88 -19.74
N GLY A 106 4.14 -8.39 -19.40
CA GLY A 106 3.51 -8.18 -18.09
C GLY A 106 3.09 -6.74 -17.77
N THR A 107 3.23 -5.80 -18.71
CA THR A 107 2.89 -4.38 -18.50
C THR A 107 1.42 -4.06 -18.70
N LYS A 108 0.65 -4.99 -19.28
CA LYS A 108 -0.80 -4.91 -19.45
C LYS A 108 -1.48 -6.15 -18.87
N LEU A 109 -2.54 -5.91 -18.11
CA LEU A 109 -3.35 -6.92 -17.45
C LEU A 109 -4.83 -6.69 -17.76
N LYS A 110 -5.50 -7.69 -18.29
CA LYS A 110 -6.94 -7.68 -18.51
C LYS A 110 -7.57 -8.68 -17.55
N PHE A 111 -8.44 -8.17 -16.68
CA PHE A 111 -9.08 -8.93 -15.62
C PHE A 111 -10.59 -8.85 -15.78
N LYS A 112 -11.23 -9.98 -16.06
CA LYS A 112 -12.68 -10.10 -16.14
C LYS A 112 -13.18 -10.96 -14.97
N PRO A 113 -13.60 -10.34 -13.87
CA PRO A 113 -14.21 -11.08 -12.76
C PRO A 113 -15.64 -11.50 -13.13
N VAL A 114 -16.05 -12.65 -12.60
CA VAL A 114 -17.42 -13.16 -12.74
C VAL A 114 -18.07 -13.17 -11.37
N ILE A 115 -17.97 -14.28 -10.65
CA ILE A 115 -18.57 -14.47 -9.33
C ILE A 115 -17.55 -15.16 -8.43
N VAL A 116 -17.42 -14.63 -7.22
CA VAL A 116 -16.61 -15.25 -6.18
C VAL A 116 -17.37 -16.48 -5.65
N MET A 117 -16.92 -17.67 -6.03
CA MET A 117 -17.56 -18.91 -5.60
C MET A 117 -17.14 -19.34 -4.21
N GLY A 118 -15.91 -19.01 -3.80
CA GLY A 118 -15.27 -19.58 -2.62
C GLY A 118 -14.72 -20.98 -2.93
N GLY A 119 -14.46 -21.79 -1.90
CA GLY A 119 -13.94 -23.13 -2.10
C GLY A 119 -13.66 -23.88 -0.81
N ARG A 120 -13.60 -25.22 -0.90
CA ARG A 120 -13.29 -26.08 0.23
C ARG A 120 -11.88 -26.67 0.11
N ASN A 121 -11.10 -26.59 1.18
CA ASN A 121 -9.74 -27.13 1.29
C ASN A 121 -8.83 -26.70 0.12
N LEU A 122 -8.92 -25.44 -0.29
CA LEU A 122 -8.03 -24.91 -1.32
C LEU A 122 -6.60 -24.82 -0.78
N VAL A 123 -5.61 -25.01 -1.65
CA VAL A 123 -4.20 -24.79 -1.30
C VAL A 123 -3.60 -23.77 -2.27
N HIS A 124 -2.99 -22.74 -1.72
CA HIS A 124 -2.32 -21.70 -2.50
C HIS A 124 -0.89 -21.47 -2.01
N ASP A 125 0.01 -21.31 -2.98
CA ASP A 125 1.41 -21.02 -2.73
C ASP A 125 1.66 -19.51 -2.89
N CYS A 126 1.99 -18.85 -1.80
CA CYS A 126 2.22 -17.41 -1.74
C CYS A 126 3.59 -17.01 -2.32
N GLY A 127 4.52 -17.96 -2.45
CA GLY A 127 5.92 -17.69 -2.75
C GLY A 127 6.63 -16.94 -1.61
N LEU A 128 7.84 -16.45 -1.88
CA LEU A 128 8.73 -15.85 -0.87
C LEU A 128 8.93 -14.33 -1.02
N SER A 129 8.26 -13.69 -2.00
CA SER A 129 8.52 -12.28 -2.31
C SER A 129 7.79 -11.28 -1.39
N ARG A 130 6.69 -11.70 -0.77
CA ARG A 130 5.87 -10.92 0.17
C ARG A 130 5.32 -11.85 1.25
N ALA A 131 4.97 -11.31 2.42
CA ALA A 131 4.44 -12.11 3.52
C ALA A 131 3.01 -12.61 3.22
N VAL A 132 2.59 -13.69 3.89
CA VAL A 132 1.22 -14.24 3.79
C VAL A 132 0.14 -13.19 4.06
N GLY A 133 0.43 -12.20 4.92
CA GLY A 133 -0.47 -11.07 5.18
C GLY A 133 -0.93 -10.32 3.93
N TYR A 134 -0.09 -10.27 2.89
CA TYR A 134 -0.42 -9.65 1.61
C TYR A 134 -1.65 -10.27 0.94
N PHE A 135 -1.85 -11.58 1.13
CA PHE A 135 -2.92 -12.36 0.54
C PHE A 135 -4.14 -12.48 1.47
N LEU A 136 -3.94 -12.39 2.79
CA LEU A 136 -5.00 -12.54 3.79
C LEU A 136 -6.05 -11.43 3.70
N GLU A 137 -5.62 -10.16 3.62
CA GLU A 137 -6.55 -9.01 3.59
C GLU A 137 -7.57 -9.11 2.42
N PRO A 138 -7.16 -9.33 1.15
CA PRO A 138 -8.10 -9.60 0.06
C PRO A 138 -9.03 -10.80 0.29
N LEU A 139 -8.51 -11.88 0.89
CA LEU A 139 -9.28 -13.10 1.11
C LEU A 139 -10.37 -12.93 2.15
N PHE A 140 -10.14 -12.14 3.20
CA PHE A 140 -11.19 -11.82 4.17
C PHE A 140 -12.38 -11.16 3.48
N VAL A 141 -12.14 -10.16 2.63
CA VAL A 141 -13.23 -9.43 1.96
C VAL A 141 -13.93 -10.32 0.93
N LEU A 142 -13.17 -11.00 0.06
CA LEU A 142 -13.76 -11.86 -0.97
C LEU A 142 -14.48 -13.07 -0.38
N GLY A 143 -13.94 -13.66 0.70
CA GLY A 143 -14.52 -14.83 1.35
C GLY A 143 -15.85 -14.57 2.03
N LEU A 144 -16.06 -13.36 2.57
CA LEU A 144 -17.33 -12.98 3.23
C LEU A 144 -18.50 -12.94 2.25
N PHE A 145 -18.27 -12.51 1.01
CA PHE A 145 -19.28 -12.36 -0.04
C PHE A 145 -19.27 -13.50 -1.07
N ALA A 146 -18.60 -14.61 -0.77
CA ALA A 146 -18.55 -15.77 -1.65
C ALA A 146 -19.88 -16.56 -1.63
N LYS A 147 -20.19 -17.27 -2.72
CA LYS A 147 -21.38 -18.16 -2.78
C LYS A 147 -21.28 -19.40 -1.89
N LYS A 148 -20.08 -19.88 -1.57
CA LYS A 148 -19.78 -21.03 -0.70
C LYS A 148 -18.75 -20.60 0.35
N PRO A 149 -18.75 -21.19 1.57
CA PRO A 149 -17.76 -20.86 2.58
C PRO A 149 -16.36 -21.18 2.07
N LEU A 150 -15.40 -20.33 2.42
CA LEU A 150 -14.02 -20.44 1.96
C LEU A 150 -13.17 -21.11 3.04
N THR A 151 -12.54 -22.23 2.70
CA THR A 151 -11.47 -22.85 3.51
C THR A 151 -10.24 -22.99 2.64
N ILE A 152 -9.16 -22.32 3.03
CA ILE A 152 -7.93 -22.23 2.26
C ILE A 152 -6.71 -22.36 3.16
N THR A 153 -5.71 -23.09 2.67
CA THR A 153 -4.39 -23.21 3.24
C THR A 153 -3.39 -22.43 2.40
N LEU A 154 -2.78 -21.41 2.99
CA LEU A 154 -1.71 -20.63 2.39
C LEU A 154 -0.37 -21.21 2.82
N LYS A 155 0.48 -21.52 1.83
CA LYS A 155 1.82 -22.09 2.04
C LYS A 155 2.86 -21.16 1.46
N GLU A 156 3.98 -21.03 2.16
CA GLU A 156 5.21 -20.44 1.63
C GLU A 156 6.12 -21.60 1.19
N LEU A 157 6.01 -22.03 -0.07
CA LEU A 157 6.86 -23.13 -0.54
C LEU A 157 8.28 -22.64 -0.81
N LYS A 158 9.23 -23.56 -0.57
CA LYS A 158 10.65 -23.38 -0.86
C LYS A 158 10.85 -23.00 -2.32
N ALA A 159 11.42 -21.82 -2.58
CA ALA A 159 12.03 -21.58 -3.89
C ALA A 159 13.32 -22.42 -3.96
N SER A 160 13.29 -23.48 -4.75
CA SER A 160 14.51 -24.10 -5.25
C SER A 160 15.14 -23.10 -6.23
N ASN A 161 16.22 -22.46 -5.79
CA ASN A 161 17.23 -21.84 -6.64
C ASN A 161 16.65 -20.92 -7.74
N LEU A 162 16.04 -19.79 -7.37
CA LEU A 162 15.77 -18.74 -8.35
C LEU A 162 15.78 -17.35 -7.71
N TRP A 163 16.81 -16.58 -8.08
CA TRP A 163 17.06 -15.14 -7.93
C TRP A 163 16.11 -14.34 -7.01
N PHE A 164 16.60 -14.00 -5.82
CA PHE A 164 15.92 -13.12 -4.87
C PHE A 164 15.91 -11.67 -5.39
N TRP A 165 14.72 -11.15 -5.70
CA TRP A 165 14.51 -9.70 -5.80
C TRP A 165 14.26 -9.15 -4.39
N ASN A 166 15.26 -8.44 -3.86
CA ASN A 166 15.22 -7.77 -2.58
C ASN A 166 14.33 -6.50 -2.70
N THR A 167 13.06 -6.58 -2.32
CA THR A 167 12.28 -5.37 -1.99
C THR A 167 12.00 -5.40 -0.50
N ASN A 168 12.96 -4.88 0.26
CA ASN A 168 12.82 -4.59 1.67
C ASN A 168 11.82 -3.42 1.81
N ASP A 169 10.53 -3.76 1.81
CA ASP A 169 9.51 -2.88 2.37
C ASP A 169 8.58 -3.78 3.18
N SER A 170 9.02 -4.15 4.39
CA SER A 170 8.28 -5.00 5.33
C SER A 170 7.14 -4.20 5.98
N LYS A 171 6.14 -3.85 5.16
CA LYS A 171 4.91 -3.17 5.58
C LYS A 171 3.67 -4.07 5.50
N ASP A 172 3.87 -5.37 5.30
CA ASP A 172 2.74 -6.30 5.30
C ASP A 172 2.42 -6.70 6.75
N PRO A 173 1.15 -6.61 7.17
CA PRO A 173 0.75 -6.97 8.53
C PRO A 173 0.97 -8.46 8.79
N SER A 174 1.41 -8.80 10.00
CA SER A 174 1.60 -10.18 10.43
C SER A 174 0.28 -10.95 10.54
N VAL A 175 0.37 -12.28 10.48
CA VAL A 175 -0.79 -13.18 10.66
C VAL A 175 -1.42 -13.03 12.04
N ASP A 176 -0.61 -12.73 13.06
CA ASP A 176 -1.07 -12.48 14.43
C ASP A 176 -1.92 -11.20 14.49
N THR A 177 -1.54 -10.15 13.75
CA THR A 177 -2.29 -8.88 13.63
C THR A 177 -3.68 -9.12 13.03
N PHE A 178 -3.81 -9.95 11.98
CA PHE A 178 -5.13 -10.34 11.46
C PHE A 178 -5.96 -11.11 12.50
N ARG A 179 -5.32 -12.00 13.27
CA ARG A 179 -6.02 -12.79 14.29
C ARG A 179 -6.54 -11.94 15.44
N SER A 180 -5.75 -11.00 15.92
CA SER A 180 -6.05 -10.17 17.09
C SER A 180 -6.89 -8.93 16.76
N THR A 181 -6.76 -8.36 15.56
CA THR A 181 -7.45 -7.10 15.18
C THR A 181 -8.54 -7.33 14.14
N THR A 182 -8.25 -8.04 13.04
CA THR A 182 -9.25 -8.24 11.97
C THR A 182 -10.42 -9.11 12.43
N LEU A 183 -10.19 -10.20 13.18
CA LEU A 183 -11.30 -11.06 13.61
C LEU A 183 -12.29 -10.35 14.56
N PRO A 184 -11.84 -9.62 15.61
CA PRO A 184 -12.75 -8.82 16.43
C PRO A 184 -13.44 -7.70 15.63
N MET A 185 -12.73 -7.07 14.69
CA MET A 185 -13.32 -6.07 13.81
C MET A 185 -14.48 -6.67 12.99
N LEU A 186 -14.29 -7.82 12.35
CA LEU A 186 -15.34 -8.50 11.59
C LEU A 186 -16.53 -8.93 12.47
N LYS A 187 -16.28 -9.25 13.74
CA LYS A 187 -17.34 -9.56 14.70
C LYS A 187 -18.28 -8.36 14.92
N HIS A 188 -17.74 -7.14 14.97
CA HIS A 188 -18.56 -5.92 15.04
C HIS A 188 -19.46 -5.79 13.82
N PHE A 189 -18.96 -6.12 12.62
CA PHE A 189 -19.74 -6.13 11.38
C PHE A 189 -20.81 -7.26 11.29
N GLY A 190 -21.02 -8.04 12.35
CA GLY A 190 -22.02 -9.10 12.41
C GLY A 190 -21.57 -10.43 11.82
N VAL A 191 -20.27 -10.61 11.57
CA VAL A 191 -19.73 -11.89 11.08
C VAL A 191 -19.71 -12.92 12.22
N PRO A 192 -20.28 -14.13 12.05
CA PRO A 192 -20.34 -15.13 13.10
C PRO A 192 -18.94 -15.69 13.42
N SER A 193 -18.50 -15.52 14.67
CA SER A 193 -17.15 -15.91 15.13
C SER A 193 -16.91 -17.42 15.17
N GLU A 194 -17.95 -18.25 15.26
CA GLU A 194 -17.79 -19.71 15.37
C GLU A 194 -17.23 -20.38 14.11
N ARG A 195 -17.37 -19.74 12.95
CA ARG A 195 -16.96 -20.29 11.64
C ARG A 195 -15.82 -19.51 10.99
N LEU A 196 -15.44 -18.39 11.60
CA LEU A 196 -14.33 -17.56 11.17
C LEU A 196 -13.10 -17.94 12.01
N ASP A 197 -12.10 -18.56 11.38
CA ASP A 197 -10.93 -19.08 12.11
C ASP A 197 -9.66 -18.91 11.28
N LEU A 198 -8.58 -18.52 11.95
CA LEU A 198 -7.25 -18.32 11.39
C LEU A 198 -6.24 -19.07 12.26
N LYS A 199 -5.74 -20.20 11.76
CA LYS A 199 -4.80 -21.08 12.46
C LYS A 199 -3.43 -21.06 11.80
N ILE A 200 -2.41 -20.79 12.60
CA ILE A 200 -1.02 -20.92 12.20
C ILE A 200 -0.59 -22.37 12.46
N GLN A 201 -0.35 -23.15 11.41
CA GLN A 201 0.11 -24.54 11.53
C GLN A 201 1.64 -24.61 11.66
N SER A 202 2.34 -23.86 10.82
CA SER A 202 3.78 -23.63 10.92
C SER A 202 4.09 -22.16 10.66
N ARG A 203 5.13 -21.65 11.32
CA ARG A 203 5.65 -20.30 11.07
C ARG A 203 6.81 -20.38 10.06
N GLY A 204 6.84 -19.45 9.12
CA GLY A 204 7.94 -19.28 8.17
C GLY A 204 8.54 -17.90 8.36
N SER A 205 9.87 -17.81 8.39
CA SER A 205 10.58 -16.53 8.35
C SER A 205 11.33 -16.43 7.04
N ALA A 206 11.49 -15.21 6.52
CA ALA A 206 12.38 -14.97 5.41
C ALA A 206 13.83 -15.40 5.79
N PRO A 207 14.69 -15.77 4.83
CA PRO A 207 14.48 -15.82 3.40
C PRO A 207 13.87 -17.14 2.87
N GLN A 208 13.95 -18.26 3.60
CA GLN A 208 13.53 -19.56 3.05
C GLN A 208 12.05 -19.90 3.29
N GLY A 209 11.36 -19.16 4.17
CA GLY A 209 9.93 -19.34 4.44
C GLY A 209 9.61 -20.69 5.08
N GLY A 210 8.54 -21.32 4.61
CA GLY A 210 8.03 -22.61 5.11
C GLY A 210 6.84 -22.49 6.07
N GLY A 211 6.19 -21.33 6.10
CA GLY A 211 4.97 -21.12 6.87
C GLY A 211 3.74 -21.77 6.21
N GLU A 212 2.82 -22.26 7.04
CA GLU A 212 1.54 -22.81 6.64
C GLU A 212 0.44 -22.23 7.53
N VAL A 213 -0.51 -21.53 6.90
CA VAL A 213 -1.63 -20.86 7.58
C VAL A 213 -2.93 -21.37 7.00
N PHE A 214 -3.84 -21.76 7.89
CA PHE A 214 -5.19 -22.20 7.53
C PHE A 214 -6.19 -21.09 7.86
N LEU A 215 -7.01 -20.74 6.87
CA LEU A 215 -8.05 -19.73 6.95
C LEU A 215 -9.41 -20.35 6.62
N SER A 216 -10.38 -20.14 7.51
CA SER A 216 -11.78 -20.50 7.34
C SER A 216 -12.63 -19.24 7.45
N ILE A 217 -13.40 -18.92 6.41
CA ILE A 217 -14.28 -17.76 6.36
C ILE A 217 -15.73 -18.21 6.07
N PRO A 218 -16.71 -17.81 6.90
CA PRO A 218 -18.12 -18.04 6.63
C PRO A 218 -18.66 -17.05 5.59
N ILE A 219 -19.77 -17.42 4.97
CA ILE A 219 -20.53 -16.51 4.11
C ILE A 219 -21.41 -15.63 4.98
N VAL A 220 -21.53 -14.36 4.62
CA VAL A 220 -22.48 -13.42 5.20
C VAL A 220 -23.40 -12.90 4.09
N GLN A 221 -24.70 -12.83 4.37
CA GLN A 221 -25.69 -12.32 3.40
C GLN A 221 -25.62 -10.79 3.29
N SER A 222 -25.47 -10.10 4.42
CA SER A 222 -25.30 -8.66 4.51
C SER A 222 -24.53 -8.33 5.78
N LEU A 223 -23.60 -7.37 5.71
CA LEU A 223 -22.93 -6.85 6.89
C LEU A 223 -23.91 -6.00 7.71
N THR A 224 -23.75 -6.01 9.04
CA THR A 224 -24.57 -5.19 9.93
C THR A 224 -23.96 -3.79 10.04
N ALA A 225 -24.74 -2.75 9.75
CA ALA A 225 -24.28 -1.37 9.89
C ALA A 225 -23.98 -1.07 11.37
N VAL A 226 -22.74 -0.63 11.66
CA VAL A 226 -22.30 -0.27 13.00
C VAL A 226 -21.94 1.22 13.02
N ASN A 227 -22.46 1.95 14.00
CA ASN A 227 -21.98 3.29 14.34
C ASN A 227 -20.77 3.14 15.25
N TRP A 228 -19.59 3.12 14.64
CA TRP A 228 -18.33 2.92 15.35
C TRP A 228 -17.62 4.26 15.48
N THR A 229 -18.01 5.02 16.49
CA THR A 229 -17.57 6.41 16.66
C THR A 229 -16.74 6.68 17.91
N ASP A 230 -16.91 5.86 18.94
CA ASP A 230 -16.25 6.01 20.22
C ASP A 230 -14.99 5.15 20.30
N GLU A 231 -13.85 5.79 20.46
CA GLU A 231 -12.55 5.12 20.66
C GLU A 231 -12.48 4.44 22.03
N GLY A 232 -13.12 5.01 23.04
CA GLY A 232 -13.03 4.55 24.43
C GLY A 232 -11.62 4.66 25.02
N MET A 233 -11.48 4.24 26.28
CA MET A 233 -10.17 4.16 26.96
C MET A 233 -9.53 2.79 26.74
N VAL A 234 -8.20 2.73 26.60
CA VAL A 234 -7.44 1.47 26.57
C VAL A 234 -7.64 0.72 27.89
N LYS A 235 -8.27 -0.45 27.81
CA LYS A 235 -8.59 -1.30 28.96
C LYS A 235 -7.41 -2.18 29.34
N ARG A 236 -6.75 -2.76 28.33
CA ARG A 236 -5.70 -3.77 28.50
C ARG A 236 -4.87 -3.92 27.23
N ILE A 237 -3.67 -4.44 27.38
CA ILE A 237 -2.78 -4.78 26.25
C ILE A 237 -2.62 -6.29 26.18
N ARG A 238 -2.80 -6.83 24.99
CA ARG A 238 -2.52 -8.22 24.65
C ARG A 238 -1.44 -8.28 23.59
N GLY A 239 -0.82 -9.43 23.42
CA GLY A 239 0.16 -9.60 22.35
C GLY A 239 0.60 -11.03 22.19
N VAL A 240 1.31 -11.28 21.11
CA VAL A 240 1.95 -12.56 20.80
C VAL A 240 3.38 -12.28 20.35
N THR A 241 4.34 -12.88 21.03
CA THR A 241 5.71 -13.01 20.55
C THR A 241 5.90 -14.36 19.92
N PHE A 242 6.72 -14.44 18.88
CA PHE A 242 7.09 -15.70 18.27
C PHE A 242 8.59 -15.76 18.01
N SER A 243 9.09 -16.98 17.96
CA SER A 243 10.45 -17.31 17.56
C SER A 243 10.48 -18.58 16.75
N THR A 244 11.24 -18.57 15.67
CA THR A 244 11.40 -19.68 14.74
C THR A 244 12.88 -20.05 14.70
N THR A 245 13.20 -21.30 15.06
CA THR A 245 14.57 -21.84 15.01
C THR A 245 15.64 -21.07 15.82
N VAL A 246 15.22 -20.16 16.71
CA VAL A 246 16.06 -19.44 17.68
C VAL A 246 15.62 -19.75 19.11
N SER A 247 16.43 -19.36 20.09
CA SER A 247 16.14 -19.64 21.51
C SER A 247 14.90 -18.89 22.01
N THR A 248 14.13 -19.50 22.90
CA THR A 248 13.01 -18.88 23.65
C THR A 248 13.43 -17.66 24.47
N LYS A 249 14.73 -17.47 24.74
CA LYS A 249 15.25 -16.28 25.42
C LYS A 249 14.87 -14.99 24.68
N PHE A 250 14.84 -15.01 23.35
CA PHE A 250 14.49 -13.84 22.55
C PHE A 250 13.06 -13.36 22.83
N GLU A 251 12.10 -14.29 22.93
CA GLU A 251 10.71 -13.98 23.26
C GLU A 251 10.59 -13.37 24.66
N ASN A 252 11.23 -13.99 25.65
CA ASN A 252 11.17 -13.51 27.03
C ASN A 252 11.78 -12.12 27.18
N THR A 253 12.89 -11.84 26.48
CA THR A 253 13.51 -10.51 26.46
C THR A 253 12.60 -9.47 25.82
N MET A 254 11.98 -9.77 24.67
CA MET A 254 11.01 -8.87 24.03
C MET A 254 9.81 -8.57 24.94
N VAL A 255 9.27 -9.61 25.59
CA VAL A 255 8.14 -9.46 26.53
C VAL A 255 8.54 -8.59 27.72
N TYR A 256 9.72 -8.80 28.29
CA TYR A 256 10.21 -8.01 29.42
C TYR A 256 10.38 -6.53 29.04
N ALA A 257 11.01 -6.26 27.89
CA ALA A 257 11.22 -4.91 27.38
C ALA A 257 9.88 -4.18 27.13
N ALA A 258 8.94 -4.81 26.42
CA ALA A 258 7.62 -4.23 26.14
C ALA A 258 6.83 -3.99 27.43
N ARG A 259 6.81 -4.95 28.36
CA ARG A 259 6.13 -4.80 29.66
C ARG A 259 6.76 -3.72 30.53
N GLY A 260 8.09 -3.54 30.47
CA GLY A 260 8.80 -2.49 31.19
C GLY A 260 8.25 -1.09 30.88
N ILE A 261 7.81 -0.87 29.63
CA ILE A 261 7.20 0.39 29.19
C ILE A 261 5.72 0.44 29.60
N PHE A 262 4.93 -0.58 29.26
CA PHE A 262 3.48 -0.52 29.47
C PHE A 262 3.05 -0.61 30.94
N ASN A 263 3.80 -1.32 31.79
CA ASN A 263 3.47 -1.43 33.22
C ASN A 263 3.53 -0.08 33.96
N LEU A 264 4.18 0.94 33.37
CA LEU A 264 4.17 2.31 33.88
C LEU A 264 2.81 3.00 33.66
N LEU A 265 2.03 2.52 32.69
CA LEU A 265 0.78 3.10 32.24
C LEU A 265 -0.44 2.28 32.69
N LEU A 266 -0.38 0.94 32.55
CA LEU A 266 -1.44 0.04 32.98
C LEU A 266 -0.90 -1.32 33.48
N PRO A 267 -1.56 -1.96 34.45
CA PRO A 267 -1.11 -3.24 34.99
C PRO A 267 -1.53 -4.46 34.15
N ASP A 268 -2.63 -4.37 33.38
CA ASP A 268 -3.19 -5.51 32.61
C ASP A 268 -2.52 -5.65 31.22
N VAL A 269 -1.25 -6.07 31.25
CA VAL A 269 -0.44 -6.33 30.05
C VAL A 269 -0.06 -7.80 30.00
N HIS A 270 -0.54 -8.51 28.97
CA HIS A 270 -0.26 -9.93 28.80
C HIS A 270 0.17 -10.26 27.37
N VAL A 271 1.39 -10.79 27.22
CA VAL A 271 1.97 -11.15 25.93
C VAL A 271 2.25 -12.65 25.94
N PHE A 272 1.61 -13.38 25.03
CA PHE A 272 1.77 -14.82 24.87
C PHE A 272 3.06 -15.12 24.10
N THR A 273 3.72 -16.22 24.42
CA THR A 273 4.90 -16.70 23.68
C THR A 273 4.51 -17.89 22.79
N ASP A 274 4.92 -17.87 21.52
CA ASP A 274 4.67 -18.91 20.53
C ASP A 274 5.97 -19.37 19.88
N HIS A 275 6.80 -20.05 20.68
CA HIS A 275 8.03 -20.65 20.20
C HIS A 275 7.76 -21.87 19.33
N LYS A 276 8.31 -21.88 18.12
CA LYS A 276 8.30 -23.03 17.22
C LYS A 276 9.72 -23.57 17.02
N SER A 277 9.84 -24.89 17.08
CA SER A 277 11.07 -25.63 16.76
C SER A 277 10.81 -26.79 15.80
N GLY A 278 11.86 -27.27 15.13
CA GLY A 278 11.77 -28.36 14.16
C GLY A 278 10.97 -27.99 12.91
N PRO A 279 10.22 -28.94 12.31
CA PRO A 279 9.50 -28.70 11.05
C PRO A 279 8.44 -27.59 11.12
N GLN A 280 7.90 -27.30 12.31
CA GLN A 280 6.88 -26.26 12.51
C GLN A 280 7.45 -24.84 12.54
N ALA A 281 8.76 -24.70 12.65
CA ALA A 281 9.47 -23.42 12.70
C ALA A 281 9.90 -22.91 11.32
N GLY A 282 9.54 -23.62 10.25
CA GLY A 282 9.98 -23.30 8.90
C GLY A 282 11.48 -23.56 8.74
N HIS A 283 12.08 -22.87 7.77
CA HIS A 283 13.46 -23.14 7.33
C HIS A 283 14.45 -22.02 7.66
N SER A 284 14.00 -20.93 8.29
CA SER A 284 14.86 -19.78 8.59
C SER A 284 14.66 -19.25 10.00
N PRO A 285 15.73 -18.77 10.64
CA PRO A 285 15.62 -18.12 11.93
C PRO A 285 14.96 -16.76 11.82
N GLY A 286 14.10 -16.50 12.80
CA GLY A 286 13.37 -15.25 12.92
C GLY A 286 12.69 -15.14 14.28
N TYR A 287 12.31 -13.93 14.61
CA TYR A 287 11.53 -13.63 15.80
C TYR A 287 10.76 -12.34 15.58
N GLY A 288 9.68 -12.17 16.32
CA GLY A 288 8.84 -11.00 16.19
C GLY A 288 7.85 -10.88 17.33
N ILE A 289 7.18 -9.74 17.34
CA ILE A 289 6.21 -9.38 18.37
C ILE A 289 5.07 -8.61 17.70
N SER A 290 3.85 -9.01 18.02
CA SER A 290 2.62 -8.32 17.68
C SER A 290 1.90 -7.95 18.96
N LEU A 291 1.55 -6.68 19.12
CA LEU A 291 0.83 -6.16 20.28
C LEU A 291 -0.51 -5.57 19.83
N VAL A 292 -1.51 -5.68 20.68
CA VAL A 292 -2.84 -5.11 20.48
C VAL A 292 -3.31 -4.43 21.77
N ALA A 293 -3.76 -3.19 21.65
CA ALA A 293 -4.45 -2.47 22.69
C ALA A 293 -5.96 -2.67 22.50
N GLU A 294 -6.64 -3.21 23.51
CA GLU A 294 -8.09 -3.36 23.52
C GLU A 294 -8.71 -2.23 24.33
N THR A 295 -9.66 -1.51 23.73
CA THR A 295 -10.36 -0.41 24.39
C THR A 295 -11.66 -0.88 25.03
N THR A 296 -12.21 -0.03 25.90
CA THR A 296 -13.50 -0.24 26.58
C THR A 296 -14.70 -0.24 25.63
N SER A 297 -14.60 0.45 24.48
CA SER A 297 -15.61 0.43 23.41
C SER A 297 -15.48 -0.78 22.47
N GLY A 298 -14.45 -1.62 22.66
CA GLY A 298 -14.19 -2.79 21.84
C GLY A 298 -13.37 -2.52 20.58
N CYS A 299 -12.65 -1.39 20.53
CA CYS A 299 -11.65 -1.12 19.49
C CYS A 299 -10.37 -1.91 19.75
N CYS A 300 -9.70 -2.29 18.66
CA CYS A 300 -8.42 -3.01 18.69
C CYS A 300 -7.41 -2.22 17.86
N ILE A 301 -6.36 -1.70 18.52
CA ILE A 301 -5.27 -0.98 17.87
C ILE A 301 -4.06 -1.88 17.90
N SER A 302 -3.51 -2.25 16.73
CA SER A 302 -2.38 -3.17 16.62
C SER A 302 -1.10 -2.51 16.14
N ALA A 303 0.01 -3.10 16.55
CA ALA A 303 1.32 -2.88 15.96
C ALA A 303 2.07 -4.21 15.90
N ASP A 304 2.78 -4.48 14.80
CA ASP A 304 3.66 -5.64 14.68
C ASP A 304 5.01 -5.32 14.04
N THR A 305 6.01 -6.11 14.45
CA THR A 305 7.36 -6.12 13.87
C THR A 305 7.86 -7.55 13.82
N ALA A 306 8.50 -7.92 12.70
CA ALA A 306 9.18 -9.19 12.53
C ALA A 306 10.61 -8.97 12.03
N ILE A 307 11.56 -9.69 12.63
CA ILE A 307 12.96 -9.71 12.21
C ILE A 307 13.30 -11.12 11.70
N SER A 308 13.99 -11.15 10.57
CA SER A 308 14.54 -12.37 9.99
C SER A 308 16.05 -12.25 9.82
N TYR A 309 16.74 -13.38 9.92
CA TYR A 309 18.18 -13.43 9.69
C TYR A 309 18.43 -13.59 8.19
N SER A 310 18.94 -12.54 7.53
CA SER A 310 19.49 -12.69 6.17
C SER A 310 20.83 -13.42 6.28
N ARG A 311 20.83 -14.73 5.98
CA ARG A 311 22.08 -15.51 5.90
C ARG A 311 22.85 -15.04 4.66
N GLY A 312 23.89 -14.24 4.88
CA GLY A 312 24.78 -13.71 3.85
C GLY A 312 25.74 -14.74 3.26
N GLU A 313 25.25 -15.88 2.76
CA GLU A 313 26.11 -16.93 2.21
C GLU A 313 26.02 -17.16 0.70
N ASP A 314 25.24 -16.39 -0.08
CA ASP A 314 25.23 -16.54 -1.56
C ASP A 314 25.33 -15.21 -2.34
N ILE A 315 25.94 -14.17 -1.78
CA ILE A 315 26.31 -12.96 -2.54
C ILE A 315 27.77 -12.62 -2.24
N ALA A 316 28.67 -13.46 -2.75
CA ALA A 316 29.95 -12.94 -3.18
C ALA A 316 29.68 -12.12 -4.45
N GLU A 317 30.23 -10.90 -4.50
CA GLU A 317 30.13 -9.95 -5.61
C GLU A 317 28.84 -9.12 -5.64
N LEU A 318 28.76 -8.13 -4.75
CA LEU A 318 28.57 -6.72 -5.11
C LEU A 318 28.81 -5.90 -3.84
N GLU A 319 29.87 -5.11 -3.87
CA GLU A 319 30.30 -4.21 -2.79
C GLU A 319 29.25 -3.11 -2.55
N ASP A 320 29.11 -2.74 -1.28
CA ASP A 320 28.41 -1.55 -0.76
C ASP A 320 26.89 -1.67 -0.50
N GLU A 321 26.50 -2.36 0.58
CA GLU A 321 25.57 -1.84 1.58
C GLU A 321 25.69 -2.68 2.86
N GLY A 322 25.90 -2.02 4.01
CA GLY A 322 26.39 -2.63 5.26
C GLY A 322 25.61 -3.86 5.72
N LYS A 323 26.31 -4.80 6.36
CA LYS A 323 25.72 -5.83 7.21
C LYS A 323 24.67 -5.16 8.10
N LYS A 324 23.37 -5.36 7.80
CA LYS A 324 22.29 -4.85 8.64
C LYS A 324 22.45 -5.53 9.99
N GLU A 325 22.98 -4.80 10.97
CA GLU A 325 23.10 -5.31 12.32
C GLU A 325 21.70 -5.69 12.80
N LEU A 326 21.57 -6.94 13.24
CA LEU A 326 20.33 -7.46 13.78
C LEU A 326 20.02 -6.66 15.04
N MET A 327 18.91 -5.92 15.02
CA MET A 327 18.45 -5.18 16.20
C MET A 327 18.23 -6.18 17.33
N PRO A 328 18.78 -5.95 18.54
CA PRO A 328 18.63 -6.89 19.63
C PRO A 328 17.15 -7.03 20.04
N PRO A 329 16.73 -8.17 20.60
CA PRO A 329 15.33 -8.42 20.96
C PRO A 329 14.80 -7.43 22.00
N GLU A 330 15.66 -6.87 22.84
CA GLU A 330 15.26 -5.81 23.78
C GLU A 330 14.80 -4.56 23.05
N ASP A 331 15.61 -4.06 22.11
CA ASP A 331 15.28 -2.90 21.28
C ASP A 331 14.03 -3.14 20.42
N VAL A 332 13.80 -4.38 19.97
CA VAL A 332 12.56 -4.75 19.27
C VAL A 332 11.35 -4.61 20.17
N GLY A 333 11.44 -5.08 21.41
CA GLY A 333 10.38 -4.92 22.41
C GLY A 333 10.10 -3.44 22.73
N VAL A 334 11.15 -2.62 22.82
CA VAL A 334 11.02 -1.16 23.01
C VAL A 334 10.41 -0.48 21.80
N GLN A 335 10.90 -0.79 20.60
CA GLN A 335 10.43 -0.21 19.35
C GLN A 335 8.95 -0.49 19.15
N ILE A 336 8.50 -1.74 19.30
CA ILE A 336 7.09 -2.07 19.08
C ILE A 336 6.18 -1.40 20.11
N ALA A 337 6.65 -1.25 21.35
CA ALA A 337 5.88 -0.58 22.39
C ALA A 337 5.69 0.90 22.03
N ASN A 338 6.74 1.55 21.54
CA ASN A 338 6.67 2.93 21.07
C ASN A 338 5.79 3.08 19.82
N ILE A 339 5.83 2.14 18.88
CA ILE A 339 4.94 2.14 17.70
C ILE A 339 3.48 2.04 18.15
N LEU A 340 3.16 1.10 19.05
CA LEU A 340 1.80 0.94 19.56
C LEU A 340 1.32 2.19 20.30
N LEU A 341 2.17 2.79 21.15
CA LEU A 341 1.84 4.05 21.81
C LEU A 341 1.62 5.18 20.79
N GLY A 342 2.40 5.21 19.72
CA GLY A 342 2.20 6.16 18.62
C GLY A 342 0.89 5.96 17.85
N GLU A 343 0.43 4.71 17.67
CA GLU A 343 -0.88 4.41 17.09
C GLU A 343 -2.03 4.79 18.05
N ILE A 344 -1.88 4.52 19.35
CA ILE A 344 -2.85 4.95 20.38
C ILE A 344 -2.92 6.48 20.46
N GLU A 345 -1.78 7.17 20.34
CA GLU A 345 -1.74 8.63 20.38
C GLU A 345 -2.36 9.28 19.13
N GLN A 346 -2.18 8.67 17.96
CA GLN A 346 -2.89 9.09 16.74
C GLN A 346 -4.41 8.98 16.91
N GLY A 347 -4.85 8.01 17.72
CA GLY A 347 -6.23 7.79 18.10
C GLY A 347 -7.09 7.30 16.94
N GLY A 348 -8.38 7.19 17.22
CA GLY A 348 -9.37 6.64 16.32
C GLY A 348 -9.70 5.18 16.60
N VAL A 349 -10.63 4.69 15.79
CA VAL A 349 -11.33 3.43 16.05
C VAL A 349 -10.56 2.21 15.52
N VAL A 350 -9.72 2.41 14.50
CA VAL A 350 -8.87 1.39 13.88
C VAL A 350 -7.46 1.91 13.67
N ASP A 351 -6.48 1.02 13.74
CA ASP A 351 -5.07 1.30 13.47
C ASP A 351 -4.82 1.64 12.00
N SER A 352 -3.67 2.27 11.73
CA SER A 352 -3.29 2.72 10.38
C SER A 352 -3.30 1.60 9.33
N THR A 353 -3.02 0.36 9.72
CA THR A 353 -2.99 -0.79 8.80
C THR A 353 -4.37 -1.26 8.36
N HIS A 354 -5.39 -1.25 9.22
CA HIS A 354 -6.73 -1.75 8.90
C HIS A 354 -7.70 -0.67 8.39
N GLN A 355 -7.28 0.60 8.33
CA GLN A 355 -8.11 1.68 7.77
C GLN A 355 -8.64 1.37 6.36
N GLY A 356 -7.78 0.84 5.48
CA GLY A 356 -8.18 0.47 4.11
C GLY A 356 -9.25 -0.62 4.09
N LEU A 357 -9.10 -1.63 4.94
CA LEU A 357 -10.07 -2.72 5.09
C LEU A 357 -11.40 -2.22 5.67
N LEU A 358 -11.36 -1.33 6.66
CA LEU A 358 -12.55 -0.71 7.24
C LEU A 358 -13.35 0.04 6.18
N PHE A 359 -12.72 0.90 5.38
CA PHE A 359 -13.42 1.65 4.33
C PHE A 359 -14.02 0.74 3.26
N LEU A 360 -13.31 -0.34 2.92
CA LEU A 360 -13.81 -1.31 1.98
C LEU A 360 -15.06 -2.03 2.51
N LEU A 361 -15.07 -2.43 3.79
CA LEU A 361 -16.24 -3.02 4.43
C LEU A 361 -17.41 -2.01 4.50
N CYS A 362 -17.12 -0.75 4.85
CA CYS A 362 -18.13 0.31 4.90
C CYS A 362 -18.76 0.58 3.52
N ALA A 363 -17.98 0.52 2.45
CA ALA A 363 -18.49 0.71 1.08
C ALA A 363 -19.39 -0.44 0.60
N LEU A 364 -19.30 -1.62 1.24
CA LEU A 364 -20.07 -2.82 0.88
C LEU A 364 -21.39 -2.94 1.65
N PHE A 365 -21.74 -1.97 2.50
CA PHE A 365 -23.03 -1.95 3.16
C PHE A 365 -24.20 -1.70 2.19
N PRO A 366 -25.39 -2.24 2.47
CA PRO A 366 -26.65 -1.73 1.89
C PRO A 366 -26.79 -0.21 2.16
N GLN A 367 -27.65 0.49 1.43
CA GLN A 367 -27.82 1.97 1.40
C GLN A 367 -28.22 2.66 2.75
N ASP A 368 -27.90 2.10 3.90
CA ASP A 368 -27.99 2.76 5.20
C ASP A 368 -26.62 3.31 5.61
N VAL A 369 -26.57 4.61 5.90
CA VAL A 369 -25.35 5.40 6.14
C VAL A 369 -24.62 4.92 7.39
N SER A 370 -23.56 4.12 7.24
CA SER A 370 -22.63 3.82 8.33
C SER A 370 -21.70 5.01 8.59
N LYS A 371 -21.79 5.62 9.78
CA LYS A 371 -20.85 6.66 10.23
C LYS A 371 -19.73 5.99 11.01
N GLY A 372 -18.54 5.90 10.42
CA GLY A 372 -17.29 5.61 11.15
C GLY A 372 -16.52 6.90 11.38
N THR A 373 -16.15 7.22 12.62
CA THR A 373 -15.18 8.30 12.86
C THR A 373 -13.79 7.73 12.65
N GLN A 374 -13.10 8.18 11.60
CA GLN A 374 -11.67 7.91 11.46
C GLN A 374 -10.92 8.82 12.43
N GLY A 375 -9.85 8.30 13.03
CA GLY A 375 -8.78 9.18 13.53
C GLY A 375 -8.34 10.05 12.34
N SER A 376 -8.27 11.37 12.54
CA SER A 376 -7.64 12.24 11.56
C SER A 376 -6.25 11.66 11.28
N ILE A 377 -5.85 11.55 10.01
CA ILE A 377 -4.42 11.56 9.71
C ILE A 377 -3.93 12.93 10.17
N VAL A 378 -3.55 12.99 11.44
CA VAL A 378 -3.01 14.18 12.07
C VAL A 378 -1.58 14.27 11.56
N LEU A 379 -1.39 15.09 10.53
CA LEU A 379 -0.14 15.83 10.41
C LEU A 379 -0.02 16.63 11.72
N ARG A 380 0.76 16.11 12.68
CA ARG A 380 0.94 16.69 14.02
C ARG A 380 1.09 18.20 13.92
N ARG A 381 0.08 18.92 14.41
CA ARG A 381 0.27 20.20 15.07
C ARG A 381 0.58 19.83 16.52
N HIS A 382 1.75 20.22 17.00
CA HIS A 382 2.19 20.00 18.37
C HIS A 382 1.06 20.37 19.36
N GLY A 383 0.96 19.58 20.42
CA GLY A 383 -0.22 19.48 21.27
C GLY A 383 -0.69 20.80 21.89
N LYS A 384 -1.98 20.83 22.21
CA LYS A 384 -2.57 21.77 23.17
C LYS A 384 -1.84 21.62 24.51
N GLY A 385 -0.84 22.47 24.73
CA GLY A 385 -0.07 22.47 25.96
C GLY A 385 1.24 23.23 25.88
N GLU A 386 1.41 24.15 24.93
CA GLU A 386 2.55 25.06 24.89
C GLU A 386 2.01 26.49 24.82
N SER A 387 2.49 27.30 25.75
CA SER A 387 2.18 28.71 25.95
C SER A 387 2.21 29.49 24.63
N GLN A 388 1.45 30.58 24.57
CA GLN A 388 1.34 31.54 23.45
C GLN A 388 2.68 32.13 22.94
N GLU A 389 3.82 31.65 23.43
CA GLU A 389 5.17 32.16 23.16
C GLU A 389 5.86 31.48 21.96
N GLU A 390 5.46 30.28 21.52
CA GLU A 390 6.09 29.63 20.34
C GLU A 390 5.49 30.07 19.00
N GLU A 391 4.23 30.55 18.98
CA GLU A 391 3.59 31.05 17.75
C GLU A 391 4.26 32.34 17.24
N GLU A 392 5.02 33.05 18.09
CA GLU A 392 5.82 34.23 17.73
C GLU A 392 7.24 33.93 17.19
N ARG A 393 7.74 32.69 17.25
CA ARG A 393 9.11 32.35 16.77
C ARG A 393 9.20 31.87 15.32
N ALA A 394 8.09 31.58 14.66
CA ALA A 394 8.11 31.05 13.30
C ALA A 394 8.46 32.16 12.28
N VAL A 395 9.51 31.96 11.49
CA VAL A 395 9.90 32.90 10.42
C VAL A 395 8.83 32.91 9.33
N ASP A 396 8.32 34.10 8.97
CA ASP A 396 7.42 34.27 7.83
C ASP A 396 8.25 34.41 6.54
N LEU A 397 8.09 33.44 5.63
CA LEU A 397 8.74 33.40 4.33
C LEU A 397 7.79 33.77 3.17
N SER A 398 6.67 34.42 3.46
CA SER A 398 5.74 34.90 2.45
C SER A 398 6.46 35.71 1.35
N GLY A 399 6.34 35.27 0.10
CA GLY A 399 6.97 35.90 -1.06
C GLY A 399 8.41 35.47 -1.34
N GLN A 400 9.01 34.64 -0.48
CA GLN A 400 10.38 34.11 -0.63
C GLN A 400 10.41 32.62 -1.00
N VAL A 401 9.25 31.96 -0.98
CA VAL A 401 9.12 30.54 -1.33
C VAL A 401 8.92 30.38 -2.83
N HIS A 402 9.74 29.52 -3.44
CA HIS A 402 9.72 29.25 -4.88
C HIS A 402 9.52 27.76 -5.15
N LEU A 403 8.56 27.42 -6.01
CA LEU A 403 8.40 26.07 -6.56
C LEU A 403 9.03 26.03 -7.96
N LEU A 404 10.16 25.34 -8.10
CA LEU A 404 10.87 25.20 -9.36
C LEU A 404 10.45 23.91 -10.10
N PRO A 405 10.47 23.89 -11.45
CA PRO A 405 10.13 22.71 -12.24
C PRO A 405 11.32 21.74 -12.33
N CYS A 406 11.95 21.44 -11.18
CA CYS A 406 13.09 20.53 -11.09
C CYS A 406 13.22 19.92 -9.69
N SER A 407 13.88 18.77 -9.60
CA SER A 407 14.18 18.11 -8.33
C SER A 407 15.59 18.48 -7.85
N ILE A 408 15.69 18.93 -6.60
CA ILE A 408 16.98 19.21 -5.95
C ILE A 408 17.44 17.92 -5.27
N LYS A 409 18.52 17.32 -5.77
CA LYS A 409 19.11 16.09 -5.20
C LYS A 409 20.04 16.33 -4.01
N PHE A 410 20.53 17.55 -3.85
CA PHE A 410 21.54 17.89 -2.85
C PHE A 410 21.33 19.33 -2.34
N ASN A 411 21.37 19.50 -1.02
CA ASN A 411 21.30 20.81 -0.36
C ASN A 411 22.68 21.20 0.16
N GLY A 412 23.17 22.38 -0.21
CA GLY A 412 24.47 22.90 0.19
C GLY A 412 24.59 24.42 -0.02
N PRO A 413 25.70 25.04 0.42
CA PRO A 413 25.88 26.48 0.27
C PRO A 413 25.90 26.87 -1.21
N SER A 414 24.99 27.75 -1.61
CA SER A 414 24.87 28.25 -2.97
C SER A 414 24.48 29.71 -2.98
N ASN A 415 25.03 30.48 -3.92
CA ASN A 415 24.86 31.92 -3.97
C ASN A 415 23.56 32.33 -4.69
N VAL A 416 22.43 31.79 -4.21
CA VAL A 416 21.11 31.90 -4.87
C VAL A 416 20.68 33.35 -5.01
N SER A 417 20.87 34.17 -3.98
CA SER A 417 20.48 35.59 -3.97
C SER A 417 21.21 36.44 -5.03
N GLN A 418 22.39 36.01 -5.49
CA GLN A 418 23.12 36.69 -6.56
C GLN A 418 22.62 36.31 -7.95
N TYR A 419 22.28 35.04 -8.18
CA TYR A 419 22.00 34.50 -9.52
C TYR A 419 20.51 34.34 -9.83
N PHE A 420 19.66 34.10 -8.83
CA PHE A 420 18.23 33.91 -9.01
C PHE A 420 17.47 35.18 -8.59
N LYS A 421 17.25 36.07 -9.56
CA LYS A 421 16.53 37.34 -9.35
C LYS A 421 15.27 37.38 -10.21
N PRO A 422 14.10 37.08 -9.65
CA PRO A 422 12.81 37.25 -10.32
C PRO A 422 12.64 38.70 -10.80
N LYS A 423 12.32 38.88 -12.07
CA LYS A 423 11.99 40.18 -12.68
C LYS A 423 10.54 40.18 -13.14
N PRO A 424 9.72 41.17 -12.76
CA PRO A 424 8.38 41.27 -13.32
C PRO A 424 8.47 41.54 -14.81
N THR A 425 7.75 40.77 -15.63
CA THR A 425 7.70 40.97 -17.10
C THR A 425 6.65 41.99 -17.51
N GLY A 426 5.75 42.38 -16.60
CA GLY A 426 4.63 43.29 -16.90
C GLY A 426 3.52 42.66 -17.74
N ILE A 427 3.62 41.35 -18.00
CA ILE A 427 2.65 40.56 -18.76
C ILE A 427 1.69 39.90 -17.76
N GLU A 428 0.39 40.14 -17.92
CA GLU A 428 -0.65 39.41 -17.20
C GLU A 428 -1.23 38.32 -18.11
N SER A 429 -1.18 37.07 -17.66
CA SER A 429 -1.76 35.92 -18.35
C SER A 429 -2.86 35.34 -17.47
N GLU A 430 -4.11 35.33 -17.95
CA GLU A 430 -5.27 34.79 -17.22
C GLU A 430 -5.43 35.31 -15.78
N GLY A 431 -5.13 36.61 -15.56
CA GLY A 431 -5.21 37.27 -14.25
C GLY A 431 -4.00 37.05 -13.34
N LEU A 432 -2.97 36.33 -13.81
CA LEU A 432 -1.72 36.07 -13.08
C LEU A 432 -0.63 37.05 -13.55
N ARG A 433 0.02 37.72 -12.59
CA ARG A 433 1.17 38.58 -12.87
C ARG A 433 2.41 37.74 -13.10
N THR A 434 2.94 37.81 -14.32
CA THR A 434 4.08 36.99 -14.73
C THR A 434 5.40 37.61 -14.27
N GLN A 435 6.30 36.74 -13.85
CA GLN A 435 7.69 37.03 -13.51
C GLN A 435 8.59 36.13 -14.34
N GLU A 436 9.79 36.61 -14.65
CA GLU A 436 10.82 35.86 -15.35
C GLU A 436 12.07 35.75 -14.47
N ALA A 437 12.67 34.57 -14.44
CA ALA A 437 13.96 34.32 -13.81
C ALA A 437 14.77 33.33 -14.65
N CYS A 438 16.08 33.30 -14.45
CA CYS A 438 16.94 32.28 -15.05
C CYS A 438 17.52 31.40 -13.96
N PHE A 439 17.43 30.08 -14.14
CA PHE A 439 18.06 29.11 -13.25
C PHE A 439 19.03 28.23 -14.06
N ARG A 440 20.33 28.30 -13.74
CA ARG A 440 21.41 27.60 -14.49
C ARG A 440 21.37 27.83 -16.01
N GLY A 441 21.06 29.06 -16.42
CA GLY A 441 20.97 29.44 -17.84
C GLY A 441 19.67 29.06 -18.55
N ARG A 442 18.72 28.41 -17.85
CA ARG A 442 17.39 28.12 -18.39
C ARG A 442 16.40 29.20 -17.98
N LYS A 443 15.57 29.63 -18.92
CA LYS A 443 14.55 30.64 -18.71
C LYS A 443 13.35 30.02 -17.99
N LEU A 444 12.85 30.71 -16.98
CA LEU A 444 11.69 30.33 -16.19
C LEU A 444 10.68 31.45 -16.24
N GLN A 445 9.42 31.08 -16.41
CA GLN A 445 8.27 31.98 -16.34
C GLN A 445 7.42 31.53 -15.15
N GLY A 446 7.10 32.45 -14.25
CA GLY A 446 6.43 32.10 -12.99
C GLY A 446 5.38 33.12 -12.61
N ALA A 447 4.51 32.74 -11.68
CA ALA A 447 3.49 33.61 -11.11
C ALA A 447 3.46 33.45 -9.60
N SER A 448 3.32 34.58 -8.90
CA SER A 448 3.12 34.59 -7.44
C SER A 448 1.65 34.40 -7.12
N ILE A 449 1.35 33.42 -6.28
CA ILE A 449 -0.01 33.07 -5.88
C ILE A 449 -0.12 33.07 -4.36
N SER A 450 -1.27 33.51 -3.87
CA SER A 450 -1.62 33.46 -2.45
C SER A 450 -2.24 32.12 -2.11
N VAL A 451 -1.89 31.58 -0.95
CA VAL A 451 -2.57 30.43 -0.36
C VAL A 451 -4.03 30.83 -0.08
N PRO A 452 -5.04 30.00 -0.40
CA PRO A 452 -6.45 30.33 -0.20
C PRO A 452 -6.81 30.66 1.26
N ASP A 453 -7.85 31.47 1.44
CA ASP A 453 -8.33 31.88 2.76
C ASP A 453 -8.70 30.68 3.64
N GLY A 454 -8.23 30.70 4.88
CA GLY A 454 -8.39 29.59 5.84
C GLY A 454 -7.27 28.56 5.80
N TYR A 455 -6.32 28.65 4.86
CA TYR A 455 -5.15 27.77 4.77
C TYR A 455 -3.85 28.53 5.06
N SER A 456 -2.79 27.79 5.39
CA SER A 456 -1.45 28.33 5.61
C SER A 456 -0.41 27.35 5.12
N GLY A 457 0.64 27.85 4.48
CA GLY A 457 1.79 27.05 4.08
C GLY A 457 2.79 26.94 5.22
N PHE A 458 3.42 25.78 5.36
CA PHE A 458 4.45 25.50 6.35
C PHE A 458 5.68 24.85 5.69
N VAL A 459 6.87 25.24 6.13
CA VAL A 459 8.13 24.59 5.75
C VAL A 459 8.54 23.69 6.90
N LEU A 460 8.67 22.40 6.64
CA LEU A 460 9.02 21.40 7.64
C LEU A 460 10.50 20.99 7.50
N GLY A 461 11.22 20.97 8.62
CA GLY A 461 12.59 20.48 8.71
C GLY A 461 12.68 19.21 9.54
N LYS A 462 13.67 18.35 9.26
CA LYS A 462 13.96 17.21 10.13
C LYS A 462 14.78 17.70 11.33
N LYS A 463 14.34 17.37 12.54
CA LYS A 463 15.01 17.79 13.78
C LYS A 463 16.42 17.21 13.85
N SER A 464 17.46 18.06 13.88
CA SER A 464 18.81 17.61 14.22
C SER A 464 18.97 17.67 15.75
N LEU A 465 19.20 16.52 16.38
CA LEU A 465 19.58 16.46 17.79
C LEU A 465 20.94 17.15 17.93
N GLY A 466 20.93 18.41 18.36
CA GLY A 466 22.14 19.14 18.69
C GLY A 466 22.94 18.38 19.75
N LYS A 467 24.27 18.24 19.52
CA LYS A 467 25.23 17.68 20.47
C LYS A 467 25.02 18.29 21.87
N ARG A 468 24.36 17.55 22.76
CA ARG A 468 24.49 17.70 24.21
C ARG A 468 25.29 16.52 24.71
N ASN A 469 26.30 16.83 25.51
CA ASN A 469 27.29 15.88 26.00
C ASN A 469 26.66 14.80 26.88
N LEU A 470 27.25 13.61 26.75
CA LEU A 470 27.27 12.43 27.64
C LEU A 470 26.14 11.40 27.51
N SER A 471 26.54 10.30 26.86
CA SER A 471 26.08 8.90 26.95
C SER A 471 24.59 8.63 26.81
N ASP A 472 24.15 8.45 25.56
CA ASP A 472 23.23 7.38 25.16
C ASP A 472 23.24 7.28 23.62
N ASN A 473 23.91 6.24 23.10
CA ASN A 473 23.90 5.91 21.68
C ASN A 473 22.60 5.14 21.40
N SER A 474 21.53 5.86 21.11
CA SER A 474 20.36 5.31 20.42
C SER A 474 20.16 6.10 19.13
N ASP A 475 20.76 5.59 18.05
CA ASP A 475 20.60 6.13 16.70
C ASP A 475 19.23 5.68 16.13
N GLY A 476 18.17 6.09 16.83
CA GLY A 476 16.80 5.94 16.39
C GLY A 476 16.44 7.11 15.51
N SER A 477 16.34 6.90 14.20
CA SER A 477 15.82 7.90 13.26
C SER A 477 14.35 8.22 13.54
N SER A 478 14.11 9.03 14.58
CA SER A 478 12.82 9.67 14.77
C SER A 478 12.57 10.54 13.53
N ASN A 479 11.58 10.19 12.73
CA ASN A 479 11.04 11.05 11.67
C ASN A 479 10.22 12.18 12.31
N CYS A 480 10.84 12.92 13.23
CA CYS A 480 10.27 14.09 13.86
C CYS A 480 10.53 15.28 12.92
N TRP A 481 9.44 15.78 12.33
CA TRP A 481 9.44 17.00 11.53
C TRP A 481 9.06 18.17 12.42
N GLU A 482 9.80 19.27 12.35
CA GLU A 482 9.50 20.50 13.06
C GLU A 482 9.13 21.61 12.05
N MET A 483 8.26 22.53 12.48
CA MET A 483 7.88 23.68 11.67
C MET A 483 9.00 24.72 11.71
N ASN A 484 9.70 24.90 10.60
CA ASN A 484 10.79 25.86 10.48
C ASN A 484 10.29 27.27 10.09
N ALA A 485 9.24 27.34 9.26
CA ALA A 485 8.72 28.59 8.75
C ALA A 485 7.26 28.47 8.29
N LYS A 486 6.60 29.62 8.17
CA LYS A 486 5.24 29.77 7.62
C LYS A 486 5.28 30.63 6.36
N TYR A 487 4.34 30.42 5.44
CA TYR A 487 4.17 31.30 4.29
C TYR A 487 2.69 31.39 3.88
N LYS A 488 2.31 32.55 3.33
CA LYS A 488 0.98 32.82 2.76
C LYS A 488 1.00 33.02 1.25
N SER A 489 2.17 33.18 0.66
CA SER A 489 2.33 33.29 -0.79
C SER A 489 3.53 32.48 -1.27
N ILE A 490 3.39 31.89 -2.45
CA ILE A 490 4.40 31.07 -3.11
C ILE A 490 4.48 31.46 -4.58
N THR A 491 5.68 31.48 -5.15
CA THR A 491 5.88 31.71 -6.59
C THR A 491 6.22 30.39 -7.24
N TYR A 492 5.37 29.91 -8.15
CA TYR A 492 5.65 28.73 -8.95
C TYR A 492 6.25 29.11 -10.30
N TRP A 493 7.06 28.23 -10.86
CA TRP A 493 7.81 28.47 -12.09
C TRP A 493 7.59 27.32 -13.08
N ASN A 494 7.33 27.68 -14.33
CA ASN A 494 7.30 26.79 -15.47
C ASN A 494 8.56 26.99 -16.33
N HIS A 495 8.93 25.95 -17.08
CA HIS A 495 10.05 25.99 -18.02
C HIS A 495 9.56 26.41 -19.40
N ASP A 496 9.93 27.62 -19.84
CA ASP A 496 9.60 28.19 -21.15
C ASP A 496 8.10 28.28 -21.52
N SER A 497 7.17 28.03 -20.59
CA SER A 497 5.73 28.24 -20.78
C SER A 497 5.18 29.30 -19.83
N LEU A 498 4.24 30.11 -20.31
CA LEU A 498 3.58 31.10 -19.46
C LEU A 498 2.73 30.41 -18.38
N PRO A 499 2.64 30.99 -17.17
CA PRO A 499 1.76 30.48 -16.12
C PRO A 499 0.28 30.58 -16.56
N SER A 500 -0.51 29.52 -16.35
CA SER A 500 -1.94 29.44 -16.72
C SER A 500 -2.77 28.85 -15.59
N GLN A 501 -4.08 29.13 -15.57
CA GLN A 501 -5.04 28.54 -14.62
C GLN A 501 -5.13 27.00 -14.74
N ASP A 502 -4.75 26.43 -15.88
CA ASP A 502 -4.73 24.98 -16.11
C ASP A 502 -3.49 24.27 -15.57
N ASP A 503 -2.50 25.01 -15.05
CA ASP A 503 -1.28 24.44 -14.50
C ASP A 503 -1.58 23.53 -13.31
N GLY A 504 -0.90 22.38 -13.28
CA GLY A 504 -1.15 21.34 -12.28
C GLY A 504 -1.09 21.85 -10.83
N PHE A 505 -0.16 22.76 -10.53
CA PHE A 505 -0.01 23.35 -9.20
C PHE A 505 -1.20 24.24 -8.80
N LEU A 506 -1.74 25.05 -9.72
CA LEU A 506 -2.92 25.87 -9.47
C LEU A 506 -4.17 25.01 -9.31
N ARG A 507 -4.32 23.99 -10.15
CA ARG A 507 -5.42 23.02 -10.08
C ARG A 507 -5.44 22.25 -8.76
N CYS A 508 -4.31 22.09 -8.06
CA CYS A 508 -4.29 21.51 -6.72
C CYS A 508 -5.16 22.31 -5.73
N PHE A 509 -5.27 23.64 -5.87
CA PHE A 509 -6.14 24.43 -4.99
C PHE A 509 -7.62 24.24 -5.27
N HIS A 510 -8.02 23.84 -6.49
CA HIS A 510 -9.41 23.44 -6.76
C HIS A 510 -9.82 22.24 -5.91
N TRP A 511 -8.88 21.35 -5.58
CA TRP A 511 -9.14 20.22 -4.69
C TRP A 511 -9.60 20.66 -3.30
N LEU A 512 -9.13 21.81 -2.80
CA LEU A 512 -9.59 22.34 -1.51
C LEU A 512 -11.08 22.70 -1.53
N SER A 513 -11.55 23.26 -2.63
CA SER A 513 -12.98 23.57 -2.84
C SER A 513 -13.83 22.29 -2.95
N VAL A 514 -13.32 21.30 -3.70
CA VAL A 514 -13.96 19.98 -3.82
C VAL A 514 -14.03 19.28 -2.46
N ALA A 515 -12.92 19.22 -1.73
CA ALA A 515 -12.84 18.62 -0.40
C ALA A 515 -13.81 19.31 0.57
N LYS A 516 -13.85 20.65 0.60
CA LYS A 516 -14.81 21.40 1.41
C LYS A 516 -16.26 21.05 1.07
N SER A 517 -16.56 20.84 -0.21
CA SER A 517 -17.90 20.46 -0.66
C SER A 517 -18.25 19.01 -0.26
N MET A 518 -17.31 18.07 -0.38
CA MET A 518 -17.51 16.67 0.02
C MET A 518 -17.66 16.49 1.54
N HIS A 519 -16.93 17.28 2.33
CA HIS A 519 -16.94 17.18 3.80
C HIS A 519 -17.97 18.10 4.45
N LYS A 520 -18.72 18.90 3.68
CA LYS A 520 -19.84 19.67 4.22
C LYS A 520 -20.92 18.68 4.69
N PRO A 521 -21.37 18.73 5.96
CA PRO A 521 -22.41 17.84 6.43
C PRO A 521 -23.68 18.05 5.59
N THR A 522 -24.15 16.98 4.95
CA THR A 522 -25.33 17.00 4.10
C THR A 522 -26.58 17.13 4.96
N THR A 523 -27.43 18.11 4.67
CA THR A 523 -28.72 18.26 5.36
C THR A 523 -29.77 17.34 4.75
N ALA A 524 -30.83 17.02 5.49
CA ALA A 524 -31.93 16.19 4.99
C ALA A 524 -32.61 16.80 3.74
N GLU A 525 -32.62 18.13 3.64
CA GLU A 525 -33.20 18.89 2.52
C GLU A 525 -32.36 18.75 1.23
N ASP A 526 -31.03 18.71 1.36
CA ASP A 526 -30.12 18.48 0.23
C ASP A 526 -30.28 17.06 -0.35
N LEU A 527 -30.57 16.06 0.50
CA LEU A 527 -30.83 14.68 0.09
C LEU A 527 -32.15 14.54 -0.66
N VAL A 528 -33.22 15.19 -0.17
CA VAL A 528 -34.52 15.23 -0.85
C VAL A 528 -34.41 15.92 -2.21
N SER A 529 -33.63 17.00 -2.28
CA SER A 529 -33.39 17.73 -3.54
C SER A 529 -32.58 16.91 -4.54
N ALA A 530 -31.57 16.15 -4.08
CA ALA A 530 -30.79 15.26 -4.93
C ALA A 530 -31.62 14.07 -5.45
N SER A 531 -32.48 13.49 -4.60
CA SER A 531 -33.45 12.45 -4.97
C SER A 531 -34.40 12.95 -6.06
N ALA A 532 -35.00 14.13 -5.89
CA ALA A 532 -35.90 14.73 -6.87
C ALA A 532 -35.21 15.09 -8.20
N ALA A 533 -33.91 15.40 -8.18
CA ALA A 533 -33.13 15.65 -9.39
C ALA A 533 -32.80 14.35 -10.16
N LEU A 534 -32.53 13.25 -9.45
CA LEU A 534 -32.31 11.92 -10.04
C LEU A 534 -33.59 11.34 -10.65
N GLU A 535 -34.75 11.55 -10.02
CA GLU A 535 -36.04 11.14 -10.57
C GLU A 535 -36.44 11.90 -11.86
N LYS A 536 -35.89 13.10 -12.08
CA LYS A 536 -36.09 13.88 -13.32
C LYS A 536 -35.13 13.51 -14.45
N MET A 537 -34.09 12.73 -14.18
CA MET A 537 -33.10 12.29 -15.18
C MET A 537 -33.32 10.87 -15.69
N ASN A 538 -34.20 10.11 -15.02
CA ASN A 538 -34.78 8.85 -15.55
C ASN A 538 -36.12 9.14 -16.23
#